data_AF-A0A3N5KBU4-F1
#
_entry.id   AF-A0A3N5KBU4-F1
#
_cell.length_a   1.000
_cell.length_b   1.000
_cell.length_c   1.000
_cell.angle_alpha   90.00
_cell.angle_beta   90.00
_cell.angle_gamma   90.00
#
_symmetry.space_group_name_H-M   'P 1'
#
loop_
_entity.id
_entity.type
_entity.pdbx_description
1 polymer ?
#
loop_
_entity_poly.entity_id
_entity_poly.type
_entity_poly.pdbx_seq_one_letter_code
_entity_poly.pdbx_strand_id
1 'polypeptide(L)'
;MARPSKFTPERQQRILTALSAGNTRKAACEYAGVEQHTFQRWLLRYVHFAQAVTRAEGDAEVRMMALVHQAAPNDWRAAAWWLERRRSSDYGRRDKLELDIREMASRYADQVGVDVDTLIAEAERIVRGDR
;
A
#
# COMPACT_ATOMS: atom_id res chain seq x y z
N MET A 1 32.08 32.02 2.11
CA MET A 1 32.03 30.66 1.50
C MET A 1 30.62 30.11 1.62
N ALA A 2 30.06 29.53 0.54
CA ALA A 2 28.74 28.91 0.57
C ALA A 2 28.76 27.60 1.38
N ARG A 3 27.69 27.33 2.13
CA ARG A 3 27.55 26.07 2.89
C ARG A 3 27.55 24.87 1.92
N PRO A 4 28.34 23.81 2.17
CA PRO A 4 28.35 22.62 1.32
C PRO A 4 26.95 22.03 1.15
N SER A 5 26.60 21.68 -0.09
CA SER A 5 25.31 21.05 -0.38
C SER A 5 25.21 19.70 0.33
N LYS A 6 24.04 19.42 0.90
CA LYS A 6 23.73 18.09 1.43
C LYS A 6 23.54 17.05 0.32
N PHE A 7 23.35 17.48 -0.93
CA PHE A 7 23.11 16.62 -2.11
C PHE A 7 24.43 16.09 -2.66
N THR A 8 24.96 15.06 -2.01
CA THR A 8 26.22 14.40 -2.40
C THR A 8 25.95 13.10 -3.16
N PRO A 9 26.86 12.66 -4.06
CA PRO A 9 26.73 11.37 -4.73
C PRO A 9 26.61 10.19 -3.75
N GLU A 10 27.35 10.23 -2.64
CA GLU A 10 27.28 9.21 -1.59
C GLU A 10 25.87 9.05 -1.01
N ARG A 11 25.21 10.16 -0.64
CA ARG A 11 23.85 10.12 -0.10
C ARG A 11 22.84 9.67 -1.13
N GLN A 12 23.00 10.11 -2.38
CA GLN A 12 22.16 9.63 -3.48
C GLN A 12 22.28 8.12 -3.62
N GLN A 13 23.51 7.59 -3.66
CA GLN A 13 23.74 6.16 -3.81
C GLN A 13 23.16 5.36 -2.64
N ARG A 14 23.34 5.82 -1.39
CA ARG A 14 22.76 5.15 -0.21
C ARG A 14 21.24 5.08 -0.28
N ILE A 15 20.58 6.17 -0.70
CA ILE A 15 19.13 6.19 -0.89
C ILE A 15 18.72 5.19 -1.97
N LEU A 16 19.36 5.23 -3.14
CA LEU A 16 19.02 4.35 -4.27
C LEU A 16 19.24 2.88 -3.94
N THR A 17 20.32 2.55 -3.22
CA THR A 17 20.58 1.19 -2.73
C THR A 17 19.46 0.70 -1.81
N ALA A 18 19.05 1.52 -0.83
CA ALA A 18 17.99 1.14 0.10
C ALA A 18 16.63 0.96 -0.60
N LEU A 19 16.27 1.87 -1.51
CA LEU A 19 15.05 1.77 -2.32
C LEU A 19 15.06 0.54 -3.22
N SER A 20 16.19 0.23 -3.85
CA SER A 20 16.35 -0.98 -4.65
C SER A 20 16.19 -2.25 -3.80
N ALA A 21 16.52 -2.21 -2.51
CA ALA A 21 16.25 -3.32 -1.61
C ALA A 21 14.76 -3.44 -1.20
N GLY A 22 13.88 -2.57 -1.68
CA GLY A 22 12.44 -2.56 -1.36
C GLY A 22 12.08 -1.76 -0.12
N ASN A 23 13.00 -0.94 0.40
CA ASN A 23 12.70 -0.08 1.55
C ASN A 23 11.79 1.09 1.16
N THR A 24 11.06 1.61 2.14
CA THR A 24 10.32 2.86 1.97
C THR A 24 11.27 4.05 1.80
N ARG A 25 10.80 5.11 1.14
CA ARG A 25 11.52 6.39 1.05
C ARG A 25 11.97 6.92 2.42
N LYS A 26 11.15 6.74 3.45
CA LYS A 26 11.48 7.10 4.85
C LYS A 26 12.72 6.36 5.33
N ALA A 27 12.69 5.03 5.27
CA ALA A 27 13.80 4.19 5.73
C ALA A 27 15.07 4.44 4.89
N ALA A 28 14.94 4.65 3.58
CA ALA A 28 16.06 5.01 2.72
C ALA A 28 16.70 6.36 3.09
N CYS A 29 15.88 7.36 3.44
CA CYS A 29 16.34 8.67 3.92
C CYS A 29 17.07 8.56 5.26
N GLU A 30 16.49 7.85 6.22
CA GLU A 30 17.09 7.57 7.54
C GLU A 30 18.42 6.84 7.38
N TYR A 31 18.44 5.79 6.54
CA TYR A 31 19.65 5.05 6.21
C TYR A 31 20.73 5.94 5.59
N ALA A 32 20.38 6.94 4.79
CA ALA A 32 21.34 7.87 4.18
C ALA A 32 21.70 9.09 5.05
N GLY A 33 21.11 9.22 6.25
CA GLY A 33 21.29 10.40 7.10
C GLY A 33 20.71 11.68 6.47
N VAL A 34 19.60 11.55 5.73
CA VAL A 34 18.90 12.64 5.05
C VAL A 34 17.52 12.79 5.67
N GLU A 35 17.14 14.02 6.00
CA GLU A 35 15.79 14.32 6.45
C GLU A 35 14.81 14.21 5.28
N GLN A 36 13.61 13.64 5.51
CA GLN A 36 12.61 13.46 4.45
C GLN A 36 12.26 14.75 3.69
N HIS A 37 12.09 15.88 4.38
CA HIS A 37 11.77 17.14 3.72
C HIS A 37 12.90 17.60 2.78
N THR A 38 14.16 17.32 3.14
CA THR A 38 15.31 17.56 2.26
C THR A 38 15.26 16.67 1.03
N PHE A 39 14.92 15.39 1.19
CA PHE A 39 14.77 14.44 0.08
C PHE A 39 13.63 14.85 -0.88
N GLN A 40 12.46 15.26 -0.37
CA GLN A 40 11.36 15.73 -1.22
C GLN A 40 11.76 16.94 -2.06
N ARG A 41 12.49 17.89 -1.47
CA ARG A 41 13.06 19.03 -2.21
C ARG A 41 14.06 18.59 -3.28
N TRP A 42 14.81 17.52 -3.06
CA TRP A 42 15.72 16.97 -4.07
C TRP A 42 14.97 16.36 -5.24
N LEU A 43 13.88 15.65 -5.00
CA LEU A 43 13.04 15.09 -6.07
C LEU A 43 12.48 16.19 -6.99
N LEU A 44 12.08 17.32 -6.42
CA LEU A 44 11.57 18.46 -7.20
C LEU A 44 12.67 19.20 -7.98
N ARG A 45 13.89 19.23 -7.44
CA ARG A 45 15.00 20.02 -8.00
C ARG A 45 15.88 19.24 -8.98
N TYR A 46 16.05 17.93 -8.78
CA TYR A 46 17.02 17.12 -9.50
C TYR A 46 16.31 15.98 -10.25
N VAL A 47 15.87 16.27 -11.48
CA VAL A 47 15.05 15.36 -12.31
C VAL A 47 15.70 14.00 -12.51
N HIS A 48 17.01 13.94 -12.78
CA HIS A 48 17.71 12.65 -12.95
C HIS A 48 17.75 11.81 -11.66
N PHE A 49 17.87 12.45 -10.50
CA PHE A 49 17.79 11.74 -9.22
C PHE A 49 16.36 11.25 -8.96
N ALA A 50 15.35 12.04 -9.28
CA ALA A 50 13.96 11.61 -9.19
C ALA A 50 13.66 10.41 -10.09
N GLN A 51 14.14 10.43 -11.33
CA GLN A 51 14.05 9.29 -12.25
C GLN A 51 14.76 8.05 -11.71
N ALA A 52 15.96 8.22 -11.14
CA ALA A 52 16.70 7.11 -10.52
C ALA A 52 15.95 6.52 -9.31
N VAL A 53 15.31 7.37 -8.50
CA VAL A 53 14.45 6.94 -7.38
C VAL A 53 13.25 6.13 -7.88
N THR A 54 12.51 6.65 -8.86
CA THR A 54 11.36 5.94 -9.45
C THR A 54 11.78 4.59 -10.04
N ARG A 55 12.93 4.55 -10.72
CA ARG A 55 13.48 3.30 -11.26
C ARG A 55 13.85 2.31 -10.17
N ALA A 56 14.55 2.75 -9.12
CA ALA A 56 14.95 1.89 -8.01
C ALA A 56 13.75 1.24 -7.32
N GLU A 57 12.67 2.01 -7.11
CA GLU A 57 11.41 1.54 -6.54
C GLU A 57 10.72 0.53 -7.47
N GLY A 58 10.57 0.85 -8.75
CA GLY A 58 9.96 -0.06 -9.73
C GLY A 58 10.75 -1.36 -9.89
N ASP A 59 12.08 -1.28 -9.95
CA ASP A 59 12.95 -2.45 -10.03
C ASP A 59 12.81 -3.35 -8.78
N ALA A 60 12.61 -2.75 -7.60
CA ALA A 60 12.37 -3.50 -6.37
C ALA A 60 11.00 -4.21 -6.40
N GLU A 61 9.95 -3.53 -6.84
CA GLU A 61 8.61 -4.12 -6.99
C GLU A 61 8.64 -5.32 -7.96
N VAL A 62 9.28 -5.17 -9.12
CA VAL A 62 9.43 -6.26 -10.10
C VAL A 62 10.18 -7.44 -9.50
N ARG A 63 11.28 -7.21 -8.76
CA ARG A 63 12.01 -8.28 -8.06
C ARG A 63 11.15 -9.01 -7.05
N MET A 64 10.40 -8.29 -6.21
CA MET A 64 9.53 -8.91 -5.22
C MET A 64 8.41 -9.72 -5.89
N MET A 65 7.84 -9.22 -6.99
CA MET A 65 6.85 -9.97 -7.76
C MET A 65 7.44 -11.24 -8.38
N ALA A 66 8.68 -11.18 -8.87
CA ALA A 66 9.36 -12.37 -9.37
C ALA A 66 9.51 -13.46 -8.29
N LEU A 67 9.80 -13.08 -7.04
CA LEU A 67 9.85 -14.01 -5.91
C LEU A 67 8.47 -14.64 -5.63
N VAL A 68 7.40 -13.85 -5.68
CA VAL A 68 6.02 -14.37 -5.55
C VAL A 68 5.73 -15.38 -6.66
N HIS A 69 6.07 -15.06 -7.91
CA HIS A 69 5.88 -15.97 -9.05
C HIS A 69 6.70 -17.26 -8.91
N GLN A 70 7.92 -17.20 -8.37
CA GLN A 70 8.75 -18.38 -8.12
C GLN A 70 8.20 -19.27 -7.00
N ALA A 71 7.58 -18.67 -5.97
CA ALA A 71 6.98 -19.41 -4.86
C ALA A 71 5.64 -20.06 -5.23
N ALA A 72 4.84 -19.42 -6.09
CA ALA A 72 3.48 -19.84 -6.44
C ALA A 72 3.29 -21.32 -6.84
N PRO A 73 4.22 -21.99 -7.57
CA PRO A 73 4.08 -23.41 -7.90
C PRO A 73 4.11 -24.34 -6.70
N ASN A 74 4.75 -23.93 -5.59
CA ASN A 74 4.97 -24.77 -4.41
C ASN A 74 4.25 -24.26 -3.15
N ASP A 75 3.80 -23.00 -3.15
CA ASP A 75 2.98 -22.42 -2.08
C ASP A 75 1.73 -21.76 -2.68
N TRP A 76 0.59 -22.42 -2.52
CA TRP A 76 -0.70 -21.92 -2.98
C TRP A 76 -1.05 -20.55 -2.39
N ARG A 77 -0.51 -20.19 -1.21
CA ARG A 77 -0.75 -18.87 -0.59
C ARG A 77 -0.12 -17.75 -1.41
N ALA A 78 1.02 -17.99 -2.06
CA ALA A 78 1.64 -17.00 -2.94
C ALA A 78 0.80 -16.78 -4.21
N ALA A 79 0.23 -17.86 -4.77
CA ALA A 79 -0.71 -17.76 -5.90
C ALA A 79 -2.01 -17.04 -5.50
N ALA A 80 -2.59 -17.39 -4.35
CA ALA A 80 -3.78 -16.76 -3.80
C ALA A 80 -3.55 -15.25 -3.53
N TRP A 81 -2.44 -14.89 -2.87
CA TRP A 81 -2.05 -13.51 -2.61
C TRP A 81 -1.96 -12.67 -3.89
N TRP A 82 -1.41 -13.24 -4.97
CA TRP A 82 -1.32 -12.56 -6.26
C TRP A 82 -2.70 -12.37 -6.91
N LEU A 83 -3.54 -13.42 -6.89
CA LEU A 83 -4.91 -13.36 -7.43
C LEU A 83 -5.79 -12.36 -6.69
N GLU A 84 -5.74 -12.34 -5.35
CA GLU A 84 -6.45 -11.39 -4.49
C GLU A 84 -6.16 -9.93 -4.89
N ARG A 85 -4.92 -9.63 -5.30
CA ARG A 85 -4.50 -8.28 -5.68
C ARG A 85 -4.77 -7.95 -7.14
N ARG A 86 -4.67 -8.94 -8.04
CA ARG A 86 -4.86 -8.74 -9.48
C ARG A 86 -6.34 -8.69 -9.88
N ARG A 87 -7.19 -9.41 -9.17
CA ARG A 87 -8.64 -9.56 -9.39
C ARG A 87 -9.38 -9.56 -8.06
N SER A 88 -9.31 -8.44 -7.35
CA SER A 88 -9.90 -8.30 -6.01
C SER A 88 -11.42 -8.50 -5.97
N SER A 89 -12.15 -8.24 -7.06
CA SER A 89 -13.59 -8.52 -7.15
C SER A 89 -13.91 -10.02 -7.03
N ASP A 90 -13.06 -10.84 -7.66
CA ASP A 90 -13.32 -12.27 -7.82
C ASP A 90 -12.70 -13.08 -6.67
N TYR A 91 -11.52 -12.65 -6.22
CA TYR A 91 -10.71 -13.38 -5.24
C TYR A 91 -10.49 -12.63 -3.92
N GLY A 92 -10.90 -11.36 -3.81
CA GLY A 92 -10.69 -10.56 -2.62
C GLY A 92 -11.45 -11.09 -1.40
N ARG A 93 -10.89 -10.87 -0.22
CA ARG A 93 -11.50 -11.27 1.06
C ARG A 93 -12.81 -10.52 1.30
N ARG A 94 -13.92 -11.25 1.39
CA ARG A 94 -15.26 -10.68 1.64
C ARG A 94 -15.51 -10.38 3.11
N ASP A 95 -14.81 -11.06 4.02
CA ASP A 95 -14.94 -10.90 5.47
C ASP A 95 -14.75 -9.45 5.94
N LYS A 96 -13.86 -8.69 5.26
CA LYS A 96 -13.65 -7.26 5.57
C LYS A 96 -14.87 -6.40 5.22
N LEU A 97 -15.51 -6.69 4.08
CA LEU A 97 -16.70 -5.95 3.66
C LEU A 97 -17.89 -6.22 4.61
N GLU A 98 -18.04 -7.45 5.09
CA GLU A 98 -19.08 -7.81 6.06
C GLU A 98 -18.89 -7.08 7.40
N LEU A 99 -17.65 -6.97 7.89
CA LEU A 99 -17.34 -6.19 9.09
C LEU A 99 -17.64 -4.70 8.91
N ASP A 100 -17.23 -4.11 7.78
CA ASP A 100 -17.51 -2.70 7.47
C ASP A 100 -19.04 -2.44 7.37
N ILE A 101 -19.80 -3.34 6.75
CA ILE A 101 -21.27 -3.26 6.68
C ILE A 101 -21.89 -3.31 8.07
N ARG A 102 -21.45 -4.25 8.91
CA ARG A 102 -21.98 -4.39 10.27
C ARG A 102 -21.66 -3.18 11.14
N GLU A 103 -20.47 -2.61 11.01
CA GLU A 103 -20.09 -1.39 11.73
C GLU A 103 -20.93 -0.18 11.29
N MET A 104 -21.15 -0.01 9.99
CA MET A 104 -22.04 1.04 9.46
C MET A 104 -23.49 0.86 9.92
N ALA A 105 -24.00 -0.38 9.88
CA ALA A 105 -25.34 -0.70 10.36
C ALA A 105 -25.49 -0.39 11.85
N SER A 106 -24.50 -0.74 12.69
CA SER A 106 -24.52 -0.44 14.12
C SER A 106 -24.60 1.07 14.38
N ARG A 107 -23.78 1.87 13.70
CA ARG A 107 -23.80 3.34 13.87
C ARG A 107 -25.15 3.96 13.49
N TYR A 108 -25.76 3.46 12.43
CA TYR A 108 -27.08 3.93 11.99
C TYR A 108 -28.19 3.47 12.94
N ALA A 109 -28.12 2.22 13.41
CA ALA A 109 -29.03 1.64 14.38
C ALA A 109 -29.05 2.46 15.68
N ASP A 110 -27.87 2.85 16.19
CA ASP A 110 -27.74 3.75 17.36
C ASP A 110 -28.38 5.13 17.13
N GLN A 111 -28.23 5.71 15.94
CA GLN A 111 -28.80 7.01 15.60
C GLN A 111 -30.33 7.00 15.56
N VAL A 112 -30.92 5.89 15.09
CA VAL A 112 -32.37 5.74 14.93
C VAL A 112 -33.02 5.05 16.13
N GLY A 113 -32.21 4.53 17.07
CA GLY A 113 -32.68 3.84 18.27
C GLY A 113 -33.26 2.45 17.98
N VAL A 114 -32.72 1.76 16.98
CA VAL A 114 -33.15 0.42 16.55
C VAL A 114 -32.04 -0.58 16.86
N ASP A 115 -32.39 -1.84 17.08
CA ASP A 115 -31.43 -2.92 17.22
C ASP A 115 -30.72 -3.22 15.87
N VAL A 116 -29.41 -3.44 15.91
CA VAL A 116 -28.58 -3.60 14.70
C VAL A 116 -28.95 -4.86 13.91
N ASP A 117 -29.28 -5.96 14.59
CA ASP A 117 -29.65 -7.20 13.91
C ASP A 117 -31.02 -7.07 13.24
N THR A 118 -31.93 -6.30 13.85
CA THR A 118 -33.22 -5.92 13.25
C THR A 118 -33.04 -5.08 11.98
N LEU A 119 -32.14 -4.09 12.01
CA LEU A 119 -31.84 -3.25 10.85
C LEU A 119 -31.21 -4.06 9.70
N ILE A 120 -30.27 -4.97 10.02
CA ILE A 120 -29.63 -5.83 9.03
C ILE A 120 -30.65 -6.77 8.38
N ALA A 121 -31.53 -7.39 9.17
CA ALA A 121 -32.59 -8.27 8.64
C ALA A 121 -33.56 -7.54 7.71
N GLU A 122 -33.89 -6.28 8.01
CA GLU A 122 -34.71 -5.43 7.14
C GLU A 122 -33.99 -5.13 5.82
N ALA A 123 -32.72 -4.73 5.89
CA ALA A 123 -31.91 -4.43 4.72
C ALA A 123 -31.75 -5.66 3.81
N GLU A 124 -31.53 -6.85 4.37
CA GLU A 124 -31.47 -8.10 3.62
C GLU A 124 -32.79 -8.40 2.90
N ARG A 125 -33.94 -8.15 3.55
CA ARG A 125 -35.26 -8.34 2.95
C ARG A 125 -35.48 -7.41 1.75
N ILE A 126 -35.15 -6.13 1.90
CA ILE A 126 -35.23 -5.12 0.83
C ILE A 126 -34.35 -5.50 -0.36
N VAL A 127 -33.11 -5.93 -0.10
CA VAL A 127 -32.15 -6.33 -1.16
C VAL A 127 -32.62 -7.58 -1.91
N ARG A 128 -33.27 -8.53 -1.24
CA ARG A 128 -33.85 -9.73 -1.87
C ARG A 128 -35.14 -9.46 -2.63
N GLY A 129 -35.76 -8.30 -2.43
CA GLY A 129 -37.00 -7.90 -3.11
C GLY A 129 -38.27 -8.49 -2.52
N ASP A 130 -38.19 -9.07 -1.30
CA ASP A 130 -39.34 -9.56 -0.56
C ASP A 130 -40.04 -8.35 0.08
N ARG A 131 -41.18 -7.93 -0.49
CA ARG A 131 -41.94 -6.77 -0.02
C ARG A 131 -43.10 -7.18 0.88
#